data_AF-A0A1V5GB67-F1
#
_entry.id   AF-A0A1V5GB67-F1
#
_cell.length_a   1.000
_cell.length_b   1.000
_cell.length_c   1.000
_cell.angle_alpha   90.00
_cell.angle_beta   90.00
_cell.angle_gamma   90.00
#
_symmetry.space_group_name_H-M   'P 1'
#
loop_
_entity.id
_entity.type
_entity.pdbx_description
1 polymer ?
#
loop_
_entity_poly.entity_id
_entity_poly.type
_entity_poly.pdbx_seq_one_letter_code
_entity_poly.pdbx_strand_id
1 'polypeptide(L)'
;MADQTIIQVRVDQELKEQAAEVFDSLGIDIPTAVRMFFKATVRMQGLPFSTALNSTAPTNDYSSDGGMTIGDRHFSVEETDAFMKWARENLAYNAPDGIDDDETVVVLPLEYGRDIPPAMYTQLVSKVPAGSVTCWEHIYDFLGKLYNRQVQGQPDRPLPRVDTNGDMIPYWRVVSKNGVLGEYYAGSKDSQREQLLREGIPVVQRGSVVGSYKVENYKEHMFNFGTMRIVRR
;
A
#
# COMPACT_ATOMS: atom_id res chain seq x y z
N MET A 1 24.92 -7.05 -25.88
CA MET A 1 24.00 -6.06 -26.49
C MET A 1 22.64 -6.74 -26.57
N ALA A 2 21.62 -6.27 -25.85
CA ALA A 2 20.28 -6.85 -25.98
C ALA A 2 19.67 -6.34 -27.29
N ASP A 3 19.29 -7.25 -28.18
CA ASP A 3 18.65 -6.91 -29.45
C ASP A 3 17.26 -6.31 -29.16
N GLN A 4 17.01 -5.07 -29.59
CA GLN A 4 15.73 -4.39 -29.36
C GLN A 4 14.83 -4.55 -30.59
N THR A 5 13.75 -5.31 -30.44
CA THR A 5 12.74 -5.49 -31.49
C THR A 5 11.57 -4.52 -31.30
N ILE A 6 11.11 -3.89 -32.39
CA ILE A 6 9.94 -2.99 -32.39
C ILE A 6 8.66 -3.81 -32.57
N ILE A 7 7.65 -3.54 -31.74
CA ILE A 7 6.30 -4.08 -31.88
C ILE A 7 5.36 -2.94 -32.27
N GLN A 8 4.63 -3.09 -33.38
CA GLN A 8 3.59 -2.16 -33.81
C GLN A 8 2.21 -2.77 -33.56
N VAL A 9 1.37 -2.06 -32.81
CA VAL A 9 0.00 -2.49 -32.46
C VAL A 9 -0.98 -1.44 -32.95
N ARG A 10 -2.08 -1.89 -33.57
CA ARG A 10 -3.22 -1.03 -33.90
C ARG A 10 -4.21 -1.07 -32.75
N VAL A 11 -4.63 0.10 -32.29
CA VAL A 11 -5.58 0.28 -31.18
C VAL A 11 -6.46 1.48 -31.48
N ASP A 12 -7.72 1.44 -31.06
CA ASP A 12 -8.62 2.59 -31.15
C ASP A 12 -8.07 3.77 -30.33
N GLN A 13 -8.24 4.98 -30.87
CA GLN A 13 -7.69 6.19 -30.25
C GLN A 13 -8.27 6.42 -28.86
N GLU A 14 -9.58 6.23 -28.69
CA GLU A 14 -10.26 6.37 -27.40
C GLU A 14 -9.73 5.35 -26.38
N LEU A 15 -9.58 4.08 -26.79
CA LEU A 15 -9.04 3.03 -25.91
C LEU A 15 -7.59 3.32 -25.49
N LYS A 16 -6.79 3.86 -26.41
CA LYS A 16 -5.42 4.28 -26.11
C LYS A 16 -5.39 5.42 -25.09
N GLU A 17 -6.27 6.40 -25.22
CA GLU A 17 -6.37 7.52 -24.28
C GLU A 17 -6.81 7.04 -22.90
N GLN A 18 -7.85 6.21 -22.82
CA GLN A 18 -8.31 5.60 -21.56
C GLN A 18 -7.20 4.78 -20.89
N ALA A 19 -6.48 3.95 -21.66
CA ALA A 19 -5.37 3.16 -21.13
C ALA A 19 -4.21 4.05 -20.66
N ALA A 20 -3.88 5.11 -21.41
CA ALA A 20 -2.85 6.08 -21.02
C ALA A 20 -3.19 6.74 -19.68
N GLU A 21 -4.44 7.16 -19.49
CA GLU A 21 -4.88 7.78 -18.24
C GLU A 21 -4.78 6.82 -17.05
N VAL A 22 -5.16 5.55 -17.23
CA VAL A 22 -5.03 4.53 -16.19
C VAL A 22 -3.55 4.29 -15.85
N PHE A 23 -2.69 4.11 -16.85
CA PHE A 23 -1.27 3.88 -16.60
C PHE A 23 -0.57 5.10 -15.97
N ASP A 24 -0.94 6.31 -16.39
CA ASP A 24 -0.45 7.54 -15.77
C ASP A 24 -0.92 7.67 -14.32
N SER A 25 -2.14 7.22 -14.00
CA SER A 25 -2.64 7.17 -12.61
C SER A 25 -1.82 6.21 -11.73
N LEU A 26 -1.29 5.14 -12.33
CA LEU A 26 -0.35 4.19 -11.72
C LEU A 26 1.11 4.67 -11.79
N GLY A 27 1.38 5.80 -12.46
CA GLY A 27 2.70 6.40 -12.57
C GLY A 27 3.64 5.70 -13.54
N ILE A 28 3.13 4.98 -14.54
CA ILE A 28 3.89 4.26 -15.58
C ILE A 28 3.41 4.66 -16.99
N ASP A 29 4.30 4.62 -17.99
CA ASP A 29 3.93 4.88 -19.38
C ASP A 29 3.43 3.62 -20.10
N ILE A 30 2.73 3.80 -21.23
CA ILE A 30 2.20 2.67 -22.04
C ILE A 30 3.30 1.66 -22.40
N PRO A 31 4.50 2.05 -22.89
CA PRO A 31 5.57 1.09 -23.17
C PRO A 31 5.99 0.26 -21.95
N THR A 32 6.05 0.86 -20.75
CA THR A 32 6.37 0.14 -19.52
C THR A 32 5.26 -0.84 -19.17
N ALA A 33 4.00 -0.43 -19.25
CA ALA A 33 2.85 -1.30 -19.02
C ALA A 33 2.83 -2.51 -19.98
N VAL A 34 3.10 -2.28 -21.27
CA VAL A 34 3.20 -3.34 -22.29
C VAL A 34 4.36 -4.31 -21.99
N ARG A 35 5.51 -3.80 -21.54
CA ARG A 35 6.64 -4.66 -21.10
C ARG A 35 6.28 -5.49 -19.87
N MET A 36 5.59 -4.89 -18.90
CA MET A 36 5.11 -5.61 -17.70
C MET A 36 4.14 -6.72 -18.10
N PHE A 37 3.20 -6.43 -19.00
CA PHE A 37 2.29 -7.43 -19.56
C PHE A 37 3.05 -8.62 -20.16
N PHE A 38 4.01 -8.40 -21.05
CA PHE A 38 4.79 -9.49 -21.63
C PHE A 38 5.57 -10.29 -20.59
N LYS A 39 6.18 -9.63 -19.61
CA LYS A 39 6.89 -10.32 -18.51
C LYS A 39 5.94 -11.17 -17.67
N ALA A 40 4.75 -10.67 -17.37
CA ALA A 40 3.73 -11.41 -16.63
C ALA A 40 3.25 -12.63 -17.44
N THR A 41 2.99 -12.45 -18.74
CA THR A 41 2.61 -13.55 -19.64
C THR A 41 3.66 -14.66 -19.67
N VAL A 42 4.95 -14.30 -19.78
CA VAL A 42 6.05 -15.27 -19.75
C VAL A 42 6.17 -15.93 -18.37
N ARG A 43 6.08 -15.17 -17.28
CA ARG A 43 6.16 -15.69 -15.92
C ARG A 43 5.06 -16.70 -15.62
N MET A 44 3.85 -16.45 -16.10
CA MET A 44 2.67 -17.27 -15.83
C MET A 44 2.43 -18.37 -16.88
N GLN A 45 3.16 -18.36 -17.99
CA GLN A 45 2.92 -19.24 -19.15
C GLN A 45 1.44 -19.19 -19.60
N GLY A 46 0.85 -17.98 -19.60
CA GLY A 46 -0.57 -17.77 -19.86
C GLY A 46 -0.93 -16.28 -19.85
N LEU A 47 -2.20 -15.94 -20.10
CA LEU A 47 -2.65 -14.55 -20.05
C LEU A 47 -2.64 -14.03 -18.59
N PRO A 48 -2.09 -12.83 -18.32
CA PRO A 48 -1.97 -12.26 -16.98
C PRO A 48 -3.28 -11.58 -16.52
N PHE A 49 -4.42 -12.09 -16.99
CA PHE A 49 -5.76 -11.74 -16.57
C PHE A 49 -6.70 -12.92 -16.85
N SER A 50 -7.79 -13.05 -16.07
CA SER A 50 -8.78 -14.11 -16.26
C SER A 50 -9.63 -13.83 -17.51
N THR A 51 -9.87 -14.86 -18.33
CA THR A 51 -10.66 -14.77 -19.58
C THR A 51 -12.11 -15.25 -19.41
N ALA A 52 -12.61 -15.40 -18.18
CA ALA A 52 -13.97 -15.87 -17.92
C ALA A 52 -15.01 -14.77 -18.24
N LEU A 53 -16.04 -15.11 -19.03
CA LEU A 53 -17.15 -14.22 -19.40
C LEU A 53 -18.05 -13.82 -18.21
N ASN A 54 -17.94 -14.54 -17.09
CA ASN A 54 -18.63 -14.26 -15.84
C ASN A 54 -17.61 -14.28 -14.69
N SER A 55 -16.70 -13.30 -14.66
CA SER A 55 -16.07 -12.97 -13.39
C SER A 55 -17.11 -12.16 -12.62
N THR A 56 -17.90 -12.81 -11.78
CA THR A 56 -18.44 -12.11 -10.61
C THR A 56 -17.23 -11.42 -9.99
N ALA A 57 -17.22 -10.08 -10.00
CA ALA A 57 -16.34 -9.31 -9.14
C ALA A 57 -16.38 -9.97 -7.76
N PRO A 58 -15.26 -10.08 -7.02
CA PRO A 58 -15.32 -10.59 -5.66
C PRO A 58 -16.42 -9.81 -4.96
N THR A 59 -17.52 -10.50 -4.65
CA THR A 59 -18.62 -9.92 -3.91
C THR A 59 -17.98 -9.49 -2.60
N ASN A 60 -18.00 -8.17 -2.37
CA ASN A 60 -17.74 -7.62 -1.05
C ASN A 60 -18.88 -8.12 -0.16
N ASP A 61 -18.77 -9.36 0.29
CA ASP A 61 -19.55 -9.88 1.39
C ASP A 61 -19.01 -9.20 2.63
N TYR A 62 -19.57 -8.02 2.90
CA TYR A 62 -19.61 -7.43 4.23
C TYR A 62 -20.30 -8.45 5.15
N SER A 63 -19.52 -9.40 5.66
CA SER A 63 -19.95 -10.26 6.74
C SER A 63 -20.00 -9.39 7.99
N SER A 64 -21.20 -9.24 8.53
CA SER A 64 -21.55 -8.51 9.76
C SER A 64 -21.01 -9.15 11.04
N ASP A 65 -20.07 -10.08 10.91
CA ASP A 65 -19.43 -10.82 11.98
C ASP A 65 -17.94 -10.47 11.89
N GLY A 66 -17.36 -9.84 12.90
CA GLY A 66 -16.09 -9.10 12.84
C GLY A 66 -14.80 -9.89 12.56
N GLY A 67 -14.88 -11.02 11.86
CA GLY A 67 -13.77 -11.89 11.46
C GLY A 67 -12.96 -11.35 10.27
N MET A 68 -11.69 -11.76 10.20
CA MET A 68 -10.77 -11.38 9.12
C MET A 68 -10.80 -12.40 7.98
N THR A 69 -10.84 -11.93 6.72
CA THR A 69 -10.71 -12.80 5.54
C THR A 69 -9.32 -12.65 4.92
N ILE A 70 -8.63 -13.77 4.70
CA ILE A 70 -7.33 -13.81 4.00
C ILE A 70 -7.45 -14.78 2.82
N GLY A 71 -7.42 -14.25 1.59
CA GLY A 71 -7.70 -15.03 0.39
C GLY A 71 -9.15 -15.56 0.40
N ASP A 72 -9.35 -16.83 0.08
CA ASP A 72 -10.67 -17.47 0.04
C ASP A 72 -11.15 -17.98 1.42
N ARG A 73 -10.38 -17.71 2.49
CA ARG A 73 -10.67 -18.23 3.84
C ARG A 73 -11.12 -17.12 4.78
N HIS A 74 -12.30 -17.30 5.35
CA HIS A 74 -12.82 -16.49 6.45
C HIS A 74 -12.37 -17.08 7.79
N PHE A 75 -11.78 -16.25 8.66
CA PHE A 75 -11.39 -16.61 10.02
C PHE A 75 -12.43 -16.09 11.00
N SER A 76 -12.83 -16.93 11.97
CA SER A 76 -13.74 -16.48 13.03
C SER A 76 -13.05 -15.45 13.95
N VAL A 77 -13.82 -14.69 14.73
CA VAL A 77 -13.26 -13.71 15.69
C VAL A 77 -12.27 -14.39 16.65
N GLU A 78 -12.59 -15.57 17.16
CA GLU A 78 -11.72 -16.33 18.08
C GLU A 78 -10.42 -16.82 17.40
N GLU A 79 -10.50 -17.27 16.14
CA GLU A 79 -9.32 -17.66 15.37
C GLU A 79 -8.44 -16.46 15.03
N THR A 80 -9.07 -15.33 14.75
CA THR A 80 -8.39 -14.05 14.49
C THR A 80 -7.65 -13.62 15.77
N ASP A 81 -8.31 -13.67 16.92
CA ASP A 81 -7.71 -13.35 18.22
C ASP A 81 -6.58 -14.31 18.60
N ALA A 82 -6.75 -15.62 18.37
CA ALA A 82 -5.73 -16.61 18.64
C ALA A 82 -4.51 -16.43 17.72
N PHE A 83 -4.73 -16.13 16.44
CA PHE A 83 -3.66 -15.81 15.50
C PHE A 83 -2.97 -14.50 15.86
N MET A 84 -3.71 -13.46 16.21
CA MET A 84 -3.16 -12.17 16.64
C MET A 84 -2.38 -12.30 17.95
N LYS A 85 -2.84 -13.11 18.89
CA LYS A 85 -2.13 -13.46 20.12
C LYS A 85 -0.84 -14.24 19.81
N TRP A 86 -0.93 -15.28 18.99
CA TRP A 86 0.25 -16.04 18.56
C TRP A 86 1.24 -15.16 17.79
N ALA A 87 0.76 -14.24 16.95
CA ALA A 87 1.58 -13.28 16.23
C ALA A 87 2.22 -12.26 17.19
N ARG A 88 1.51 -11.78 18.23
CA ARG A 88 2.11 -11.00 19.32
C ARG A 88 3.19 -11.77 20.07
N GLU A 89 2.99 -13.06 20.30
CA GLU A 89 3.91 -13.89 21.07
C GLU A 89 5.11 -14.40 20.24
N ASN A 90 4.95 -14.56 18.91
CA ASN A 90 5.92 -15.29 18.07
C ASN A 90 6.37 -14.52 16.80
N LEU A 91 5.63 -13.49 16.37
CA LEU A 91 5.98 -12.62 15.24
C LEU A 91 6.26 -11.17 15.64
N ALA A 92 5.92 -10.73 16.86
CA ALA A 92 6.09 -9.35 17.27
C ALA A 92 7.46 -9.10 17.91
N TYR A 93 8.17 -8.14 17.32
CA TYR A 93 8.38 -6.86 17.97
C TYR A 93 7.88 -6.77 19.42
N ASN A 94 8.68 -7.24 20.38
CA ASN A 94 8.65 -6.64 21.71
C ASN A 94 9.26 -5.25 21.56
N ALA A 95 8.44 -4.22 21.34
CA ALA A 95 8.84 -2.87 21.69
C ALA A 95 9.36 -2.97 23.13
N PRO A 96 10.57 -2.48 23.45
CA PRO A 96 10.99 -2.43 24.83
C PRO A 96 9.90 -1.74 25.63
N ASP A 97 9.49 -2.30 26.78
CA ASP A 97 8.53 -1.67 27.67
C ASP A 97 8.89 -0.19 27.84
N GLY A 98 8.01 0.71 27.39
CA GLY A 98 8.21 2.16 27.45
C GLY A 98 8.81 2.85 26.21
N ILE A 99 8.93 2.18 25.06
CA ILE A 99 9.35 2.78 23.78
C ILE A 99 8.27 2.60 22.71
N ASP A 100 7.06 3.08 23.00
CA ASP A 100 6.00 3.27 22.02
C ASP A 100 5.45 4.70 22.12
N ASP A 101 6.35 5.67 21.96
CA ASP A 101 5.97 7.06 21.78
C ASP A 101 5.79 7.36 20.28
N ASP A 102 4.90 8.28 19.93
CA ASP A 102 4.55 8.64 18.54
C ASP A 102 5.73 9.24 17.75
N GLU A 103 6.83 9.57 18.42
CA GLU A 103 7.99 10.25 17.83
C GLU A 103 9.17 9.31 17.56
N THR A 104 9.08 8.03 17.94
CA THR A 104 10.20 7.08 17.88
C THR A 104 9.98 5.98 16.84
N VAL A 105 11.02 5.74 16.03
CA VAL A 105 11.15 4.57 15.15
C VAL A 105 12.17 3.60 15.73
N VAL A 106 11.74 2.39 16.03
CA VAL A 106 12.61 1.27 16.40
C VAL A 106 12.97 0.49 15.14
N VAL A 107 14.27 0.46 14.84
CA VAL A 107 14.82 -0.24 13.67
C VAL A 107 14.91 -1.73 13.96
N LEU A 108 14.24 -2.52 13.14
CA LEU A 108 14.27 -3.98 13.23
C LEU A 108 15.42 -4.59 12.41
N PRO A 109 16.01 -5.71 12.83
CA PRO A 109 16.96 -6.42 11.99
C PRO A 109 16.28 -6.92 10.71
N LEU A 110 17.06 -7.11 9.63
CA LEU A 110 16.54 -7.65 8.37
C LEU A 110 16.04 -9.09 8.55
N GLU A 111 14.89 -9.41 7.98
CA GLU A 111 14.36 -10.77 7.91
C GLU A 111 15.19 -11.61 6.96
N TYR A 112 15.50 -12.85 7.39
CA TYR A 112 16.35 -13.79 6.63
C TYR A 112 17.66 -13.17 6.11
N GLY A 113 18.17 -12.15 6.81
CA GLY A 113 19.37 -11.38 6.45
C GLY A 113 19.26 -10.55 5.17
N ARG A 114 18.08 -10.45 4.55
CA ARG A 114 17.93 -9.85 3.22
C ARG A 114 16.73 -8.93 3.05
N ASP A 115 15.65 -9.10 3.79
CA ASP A 115 14.41 -8.36 3.52
C ASP A 115 14.09 -7.39 4.66
N ILE A 116 13.50 -6.25 4.30
CA ILE A 116 13.00 -5.31 5.30
C ILE A 116 11.73 -5.92 5.90
N PRO A 117 11.65 -6.07 7.24
CA PRO A 117 10.48 -6.65 7.88
C PRO A 117 9.19 -5.89 7.53
N PRO A 118 8.06 -6.56 7.25
CA PRO A 118 6.75 -5.91 7.05
C PRO A 118 6.38 -4.94 8.18
N ALA A 119 6.77 -5.28 9.42
CA ALA A 119 6.57 -4.46 10.61
C ALA A 119 7.22 -3.07 10.50
N MET A 120 8.30 -2.91 9.71
CA MET A 120 8.90 -1.59 9.50
C MET A 120 8.01 -0.67 8.68
N TYR A 121 7.30 -1.20 7.69
CA TYR A 121 6.39 -0.42 6.86
C TYR A 121 5.18 0.01 7.69
N THR A 122 4.60 -0.91 8.46
CA THR A 122 3.42 -0.63 9.27
C THR A 122 3.72 0.28 10.45
N GLN A 123 4.91 0.17 11.05
CA GLN A 123 5.38 1.10 12.06
C GLN A 123 5.42 2.53 11.50
N LEU A 124 6.00 2.74 10.32
CA LEU A 124 6.07 4.07 9.72
C LEU A 124 4.70 4.64 9.38
N VAL A 125 3.78 3.83 8.85
CA VAL A 125 2.42 4.29 8.59
C VAL A 125 1.71 4.69 9.88
N SER A 126 1.87 3.91 10.95
CA SER A 126 1.25 4.18 12.26
C SER A 126 1.75 5.46 12.91
N LYS A 127 2.99 5.86 12.62
CA LYS A 127 3.61 7.07 13.17
C LYS A 127 3.31 8.35 12.37
N VAL A 128 2.57 8.26 11.26
CA VAL A 128 2.06 9.45 10.57
C VAL A 128 0.91 10.03 11.41
N PRO A 129 1.00 11.25 11.96
CA PRO A 129 -0.04 11.79 12.83
C PRO A 129 -1.31 12.19 12.07
N ALA A 130 -2.41 12.34 12.80
CA ALA A 130 -3.66 12.87 12.24
C ALA A 130 -3.44 14.27 11.63
N GLY A 131 -4.05 14.52 10.47
CA GLY A 131 -3.86 15.77 9.73
C GLY A 131 -2.64 15.79 8.80
N SER A 132 -1.85 14.71 8.82
CA SER A 132 -0.72 14.48 7.91
C SER A 132 -0.95 13.27 6.99
N VAL A 133 -0.29 13.30 5.83
CA VAL A 133 -0.26 12.21 4.85
C VAL A 133 1.17 11.78 4.55
N THR A 134 1.30 10.59 3.96
CA THR A 134 2.57 10.09 3.43
C THR A 134 2.37 9.39 2.08
N CYS A 135 3.44 8.97 1.43
CA CYS A 135 3.38 8.07 0.28
C CYS A 135 4.41 6.94 0.40
N TRP A 136 4.21 5.89 -0.37
CA TRP A 136 5.11 4.74 -0.36
C TRP A 136 6.54 5.09 -0.73
N GLU A 137 6.73 6.01 -1.68
CA GLU A 137 8.06 6.49 -2.07
C GLU A 137 8.80 7.15 -0.91
N HIS A 138 8.10 7.97 -0.10
CA HIS A 138 8.69 8.57 1.10
C HIS A 138 9.06 7.51 2.15
N ILE A 139 8.23 6.49 2.32
CA ILE A 139 8.51 5.36 3.20
C ILE A 139 9.75 4.59 2.71
N TYR A 140 9.84 4.29 1.41
CA TYR A 140 10.97 3.58 0.82
C TYR A 140 12.27 4.37 0.93
N ASP A 141 12.23 5.68 0.70
CA ASP A 141 13.40 6.56 0.83
C ASP A 141 13.89 6.58 2.28
N PHE A 142 12.97 6.67 3.25
CA PHE A 142 13.32 6.65 4.67
C PHE A 142 13.92 5.30 5.08
N LEU A 143 13.27 4.20 4.72
CA LEU A 143 13.78 2.84 4.98
C LEU A 143 15.13 2.61 4.29
N GLY A 144 15.31 3.12 3.08
CA GLY A 144 16.56 2.98 2.35
C GLY A 144 17.72 3.68 3.05
N LYS A 145 17.49 4.88 3.59
CA LYS A 145 18.46 5.58 4.45
C LYS A 145 18.71 4.82 5.75
N LEU A 146 17.65 4.30 6.37
CA LEU A 146 17.71 3.61 7.66
C LEU A 146 18.58 2.33 7.61
N TYR A 147 18.35 1.53 6.55
CA TYR A 147 19.02 0.25 6.30
C TYR A 147 20.24 0.36 5.38
N ASN A 148 20.57 1.57 4.92
CA ASN A 148 21.65 1.83 3.97
C ASN A 148 21.56 0.93 2.71
N ARG A 149 20.39 0.89 2.08
CA ARG A 149 20.11 0.07 0.90
C ARG A 149 19.03 0.68 0.03
N GLN A 150 18.88 0.20 -1.19
CA GLN A 150 17.73 0.58 -2.01
C GLN A 150 16.49 -0.25 -1.62
N VAL A 151 15.34 0.43 -1.54
CA VAL A 151 14.02 -0.16 -1.33
C VAL A 151 13.16 0.30 -2.51
N GLN A 152 12.61 -0.65 -3.28
CA GLN A 152 11.89 -0.33 -4.52
C GLN A 152 10.41 -0.74 -4.50
N GLY A 153 9.92 -1.31 -3.39
CA GLY A 153 8.55 -1.79 -3.31
C GLY A 153 8.18 -2.33 -1.94
N GLN A 154 6.88 -2.60 -1.78
CA GLN A 154 6.34 -3.33 -0.63
C GLN A 154 6.92 -4.75 -0.57
N PRO A 155 6.92 -5.37 0.63
CA PRO A 155 7.32 -6.77 0.76
C PRO A 155 6.40 -7.68 -0.08
N ASP A 156 6.91 -8.84 -0.50
CA ASP A 156 6.12 -9.87 -1.21
C ASP A 156 4.96 -10.41 -0.37
N ARG A 157 4.98 -10.17 0.94
CA ARG A 157 3.92 -10.55 1.88
C ARG A 157 2.98 -9.36 2.14
N PRO A 158 1.68 -9.60 2.32
CA PRO A 158 0.74 -8.53 2.62
C PRO A 158 1.10 -7.83 3.93
N LEU A 159 0.90 -6.52 3.99
CA LEU A 159 1.04 -5.76 5.22
C LEU A 159 -0.17 -6.03 6.15
N PRO A 160 0.02 -6.17 7.46
CA PRO A 160 -1.07 -6.39 8.40
C PRO A 160 -2.02 -5.18 8.46
N ARG A 161 -3.30 -5.41 8.76
CA ARG A 161 -4.31 -4.33 8.87
C ARG A 161 -4.28 -3.60 10.21
N VAL A 162 -3.83 -4.30 11.24
CA VAL A 162 -3.73 -3.80 12.61
C VAL A 162 -2.28 -3.87 13.06
N ASP A 163 -1.91 -3.00 13.99
CA ASP A 163 -0.59 -3.00 14.58
C ASP A 163 -0.44 -4.11 15.64
N THR A 164 0.66 -4.08 16.39
CA THR A 164 0.93 -5.06 17.46
C THR A 164 -0.01 -4.92 18.66
N ASN A 165 -0.58 -3.74 18.87
CA ASN A 165 -1.54 -3.45 19.94
C ASN A 165 -2.97 -3.88 19.55
N GLY A 166 -3.20 -4.13 18.26
CA GLY A 166 -4.50 -4.48 17.70
C GLY A 166 -5.26 -3.27 17.17
N ASP A 167 -4.64 -2.09 17.16
CA ASP A 167 -5.22 -0.87 16.62
C ASP A 167 -5.12 -0.84 15.09
N MET A 168 -6.12 -0.24 14.45
CA MET A 168 -6.15 -0.11 12.99
C MET A 168 -4.99 0.76 12.50
N ILE A 169 -4.18 0.22 11.60
CA ILE A 169 -3.09 0.98 10.99
C ILE A 169 -3.70 2.03 10.05
N PRO A 170 -3.28 3.31 10.13
CA PRO A 170 -3.89 4.43 9.42
C PRO A 170 -3.47 4.48 7.94
N TYR A 171 -3.72 3.40 7.19
CA TYR A 171 -3.42 3.31 5.75
C TYR A 171 -4.11 4.39 4.92
N TRP A 172 -5.22 4.96 5.42
CA TRP A 172 -5.89 6.08 4.76
C TRP A 172 -5.01 7.34 4.66
N ARG A 173 -3.98 7.48 5.52
CA ARG A 173 -2.98 8.56 5.42
C ARG A 173 -1.96 8.33 4.31
N VAL A 174 -1.93 7.15 3.68
CA VAL A 174 -1.02 6.84 2.58
C VAL A 174 -1.69 7.14 1.24
N VAL A 175 -1.17 8.14 0.53
CA VAL A 175 -1.60 8.57 -0.80
C VAL A 175 -0.53 8.26 -1.85
N SER A 176 -0.86 8.39 -3.14
CA SER A 176 0.14 8.26 -4.20
C SER A 176 1.18 9.40 -4.15
N LYS A 177 2.31 9.26 -4.86
CA LYS A 177 3.31 10.34 -5.04
C LYS A 177 2.74 11.69 -5.49
N ASN A 178 1.56 11.67 -6.10
CA ASN A 178 0.86 12.85 -6.62
C ASN A 178 -0.34 13.28 -5.75
N GLY A 179 -0.51 12.69 -4.55
CA GLY A 179 -1.58 12.98 -3.61
C GLY A 179 -2.92 12.30 -3.92
N VAL A 180 -2.94 11.33 -4.84
CA VAL A 180 -4.19 10.66 -5.28
C VAL A 180 -4.55 9.55 -4.30
N LEU A 181 -5.84 9.44 -3.98
CA LEU A 181 -6.37 8.40 -3.11
C LEU A 181 -6.36 7.03 -3.82
N GLY A 182 -6.11 5.97 -3.07
CA GLY A 182 -5.97 4.60 -3.54
C GLY A 182 -6.90 3.64 -2.80
N GLU A 183 -7.18 2.49 -3.41
CA GLU A 183 -8.08 1.46 -2.84
C GLU A 183 -7.34 0.46 -1.94
N TYR A 184 -6.01 0.48 -1.95
CA TYR A 184 -5.21 -0.58 -1.36
C TYR A 184 -4.92 -0.32 0.12
N TYR A 185 -5.21 -1.31 0.97
CA TYR A 185 -5.19 -1.29 2.45
C TYR A 185 -6.10 -0.27 3.15
N ALA A 186 -6.39 0.88 2.54
CA ALA A 186 -7.29 1.93 3.07
C ALA A 186 -8.79 1.63 2.88
N GLY A 187 -9.15 0.57 2.14
CA GLY A 187 -10.53 0.28 1.75
C GLY A 187 -10.93 1.01 0.47
N SER A 188 -12.19 1.43 0.34
CA SER A 188 -12.62 2.18 -0.85
C SER A 188 -12.04 3.60 -0.87
N LYS A 189 -11.93 4.20 -2.06
CA LYS A 189 -11.52 5.61 -2.21
C LYS A 189 -12.43 6.57 -1.43
N ASP A 190 -13.72 6.27 -1.34
CA ASP A 190 -14.66 7.05 -0.53
C ASP A 190 -14.40 6.90 0.96
N SER A 191 -14.13 5.68 1.45
CA SER A 191 -13.77 5.46 2.87
C SER A 191 -12.46 6.18 3.23
N GLN A 192 -11.45 6.11 2.35
CA GLN A 192 -10.21 6.88 2.54
C GLN A 192 -10.49 8.38 2.58
N ARG A 193 -11.32 8.89 1.65
CA ARG A 193 -11.72 10.30 1.60
C ARG A 193 -12.40 10.73 2.89
N GLU A 194 -13.36 9.96 3.38
CA GLU A 194 -14.06 10.28 4.64
C GLU A 194 -13.10 10.35 5.83
N GLN A 195 -12.15 9.42 5.93
CA GLN A 195 -11.17 9.42 7.01
C GLN A 195 -10.22 10.61 6.95
N LEU A 196 -9.72 10.96 5.75
CA LEU A 196 -8.89 12.15 5.55
C LEU A 196 -9.67 13.44 5.90
N LEU A 197 -10.93 13.55 5.48
CA LEU A 197 -11.78 14.69 5.82
C LEU A 197 -12.05 14.79 7.33
N ARG A 198 -12.25 13.66 8.03
CA ARG A 198 -12.39 13.64 9.50
C ARG A 198 -11.14 14.14 10.22
N GLU A 199 -9.96 13.92 9.62
CA GLU A 199 -8.69 14.42 10.13
C GLU A 199 -8.37 15.86 9.69
N GLY A 200 -9.31 16.54 9.01
CA GLY A 200 -9.14 17.92 8.55
C GLY A 200 -8.27 18.06 7.29
N ILE A 201 -7.99 16.97 6.58
CA ILE A 201 -7.20 16.99 5.34
C ILE A 201 -8.15 17.26 4.16
N PRO A 202 -7.95 18.33 3.39
CA PRO A 202 -8.82 18.69 2.28
C PRO A 202 -8.66 17.70 1.11
N VAL A 203 -9.80 17.18 0.61
CA VAL A 203 -9.83 16.23 -0.50
C VAL A 203 -10.77 16.75 -1.59
N VAL A 204 -10.25 16.85 -2.81
CA VAL A 204 -10.96 17.36 -3.99
C VAL A 204 -11.16 16.25 -5.03
N GLN A 205 -12.21 16.38 -5.83
CA GLN A 205 -12.41 15.51 -6.99
C GLN A 205 -11.37 15.84 -8.07
N ARG A 206 -10.78 14.81 -8.65
CA ARG A 206 -9.76 14.93 -9.70
C ARG A 206 -10.38 14.57 -11.05
N GLY A 207 -10.60 15.60 -11.87
CA GLY A 207 -11.14 15.47 -13.22
C GLY A 207 -12.65 15.17 -13.22
N SER A 208 -13.16 14.73 -14.37
CA SER A 208 -14.59 14.48 -14.57
C SER A 208 -15.06 13.10 -14.08
N VAL A 209 -14.12 12.21 -13.72
CA VAL A 209 -14.43 10.84 -13.29
C VAL A 209 -14.91 10.86 -11.83
N VAL A 210 -16.09 10.31 -11.60
CA VAL A 210 -16.66 10.12 -10.26
C VAL A 210 -15.83 9.07 -9.51
N GLY A 211 -15.49 9.36 -8.25
CA GLY A 211 -14.65 8.47 -7.41
C GLY A 211 -13.14 8.65 -7.59
N SER A 212 -12.69 9.56 -8.45
CA SER A 212 -11.29 9.97 -8.54
C SER A 212 -11.04 11.15 -7.60
N TYR A 213 -10.29 10.93 -6.51
CA TYR A 213 -10.03 11.96 -5.49
C TYR A 213 -8.54 12.20 -5.30
N LYS A 214 -8.21 13.41 -4.86
CA LYS A 214 -6.85 13.82 -4.52
C LYS A 214 -6.86 14.76 -3.31
N VAL A 215 -5.85 14.63 -2.45
CA VAL A 215 -5.59 15.60 -1.38
C VAL A 215 -5.17 16.94 -1.99
N GLU A 216 -5.88 18.00 -1.66
CA GLU A 216 -5.55 19.36 -2.07
C GLU A 216 -4.26 19.82 -1.37
N ASN A 217 -3.36 20.47 -2.11
CA ASN A 217 -2.06 20.91 -1.60
C ASN A 217 -1.31 19.84 -0.79
N TYR A 218 -1.42 18.56 -1.15
CA TYR A 218 -0.94 17.41 -0.36
C TYR A 218 0.49 17.49 0.17
N LYS A 219 1.38 18.26 -0.49
CA LYS A 219 2.75 18.49 -0.04
C LYS A 219 2.82 19.25 1.29
N GLU A 220 1.86 20.11 1.59
CA GLU A 220 1.77 20.85 2.85
C GLU A 220 1.40 19.93 4.03
N HIS A 221 0.67 18.86 3.74
CA HIS A 221 0.29 17.82 4.71
C HIS A 221 1.31 16.69 4.80
N MET A 222 2.40 16.74 4.03
CA MET A 222 3.33 15.62 3.90
C MET A 222 4.17 15.46 5.16
N PHE A 223 4.05 14.31 5.81
CA PHE A 223 4.81 14.00 7.01
C PHE A 223 6.30 13.82 6.72
N ASN A 224 7.14 14.35 7.62
CA ASN A 224 8.59 14.27 7.51
C ASN A 224 9.15 13.28 8.53
N PHE A 225 9.41 12.04 8.11
CA PHE A 225 10.04 11.02 8.94
C PHE A 225 11.43 11.40 9.49
N GLY A 226 12.09 12.41 8.90
CA GLY A 226 13.40 12.89 9.36
C GLY A 226 13.37 13.56 10.74
N THR A 227 12.20 13.90 11.27
CA THR A 227 12.05 14.44 12.63
C THR A 227 11.97 13.37 13.71
N MET A 228 11.85 12.09 13.32
CA MET A 228 11.67 10.99 14.25
C MET A 228 12.96 10.57 14.94
N ARG A 229 12.86 10.19 16.22
CA ARG A 229 13.96 9.60 16.98
C ARG A 229 14.19 8.16 16.52
N ILE A 230 15.43 7.82 16.18
CA ILE A 230 15.77 6.47 15.72
C ILE A 230 16.44 5.68 16.85
N VAL A 231 15.89 4.51 17.16
CA VAL A 231 16.46 3.55 18.12
C VAL A 231 16.81 2.27 17.38
N ARG A 232 18.08 1.87 17.37
CA ARG A 232 18.53 0.63 16.74
C ARG A 232 18.59 -0.49 17.76
N ARG A 233 18.03 -1.66 17.41
CA ARG A 233 18.18 -2.90 18.16
C ARG A 233 19.32 -3.75 17.59
#